data_AF-A0A1M7CHQ6-F1
#
_entry.id   AF-A0A1M7CHQ6-F1
#
_cell.length_a   1.000
_cell.length_b   1.000
_cell.length_c   1.000
_cell.angle_alpha   90.00
_cell.angle_beta   90.00
_cell.angle_gamma   90.00
#
_symmetry.space_group_name_H-M   'P 1'
#
loop_
_entity.id
_entity.type
_entity.pdbx_description
1 polymer ?
#
loop_
_entity_poly.entity_id
_entity_poly.type
_entity_poly.pdbx_seq_one_letter_code
_entity_poly.pdbx_strand_id
1 'polypeptide(L)'
;MKRFVLGALMFSWGIIGVIIFTVLVALHPCNYNGIDGMKGALLGMGIRGPYIVFWLLSILGLLICIFDICSDKLKHLIVSQFSQNDDTSVNISSDK
;
A
#
# COMPACT_ATOMS: atom_id res chain seq x y z
N MET A 1 -5.64 3.12 13.26
CA MET A 1 -6.22 4.31 12.57
C MET A 1 -5.18 5.32 12.07
N LYS A 2 -4.32 5.91 12.91
CA LYS A 2 -3.34 6.93 12.43
C LYS A 2 -2.36 6.41 11.36
N ARG A 3 -1.97 5.12 11.46
CA ARG A 3 -1.04 4.45 10.54
C ARG A 3 -1.71 4.08 9.21
N PHE A 4 -2.93 3.56 9.27
CA PHE A 4 -3.77 3.38 8.08
C PHE A 4 -3.95 4.67 7.26
N VAL A 5 -4.25 5.80 7.91
CA VAL A 5 -4.39 7.10 7.22
C VAL A 5 -3.09 7.54 6.56
N LEU A 6 -1.94 7.32 7.20
CA LEU A 6 -0.63 7.62 6.62
C LEU A 6 -0.36 6.77 5.36
N GLY A 7 -0.64 5.46 5.44
CA GLY A 7 -0.50 4.54 4.29
C GLY A 7 -1.42 4.93 3.13
N ALA A 8 -2.67 5.28 3.43
CA ALA A 8 -3.65 5.73 2.43
C ALA A 8 -3.23 7.05 1.75
N LEU A 9 -2.69 8.01 2.51
CA LEU A 9 -2.14 9.26 1.97
C LEU A 9 -0.90 9.02 1.09
N MET A 10 0.00 8.14 1.49
CA MET A 10 1.17 7.79 0.67
C MET A 10 0.75 7.09 -0.63
N PHE A 11 -0.24 6.20 -0.56
CA PHE A 11 -0.78 5.52 -1.74
C PHE A 11 -1.45 6.51 -2.70
N SER A 12 -2.31 7.40 -2.21
CA SER A 12 -3.01 8.37 -3.05
C SER A 12 -2.03 9.34 -3.71
N TRP A 13 -1.01 9.80 -2.99
CA TRP A 13 0.06 10.65 -3.56
C TRP A 13 0.90 9.90 -4.61
N GLY A 14 1.20 8.62 -4.36
CA GLY A 14 1.86 7.71 -5.30
C GLY A 14 1.12 7.61 -6.62
N ILE A 15 -0.18 7.31 -6.57
CA ILE A 15 -1.06 7.19 -7.74
C ILE A 15 -1.19 8.52 -8.49
N ILE A 16 -1.35 9.65 -7.79
CA ILE A 16 -1.41 10.97 -8.42
C ILE A 16 -0.15 11.23 -9.26
N GLY A 17 1.03 10.90 -8.73
CA GLY A 17 2.29 11.05 -9.44
C GLY A 17 2.36 10.17 -10.69
N VAL A 18 1.96 8.91 -10.59
CA VAL A 18 1.90 7.98 -11.74
C VAL A 18 0.97 8.51 -12.83
N ILE A 19 -0.21 9.03 -12.46
CA ILE A 19 -1.18 9.58 -13.42
C ILE A 19 -0.61 10.81 -14.12
N ILE A 20 -0.02 11.75 -13.38
CA ILE A 20 0.59 12.96 -13.95
C ILE A 20 1.68 12.59 -14.97
N PHE A 21 2.59 11.67 -14.61
CA PHE A 21 3.63 11.21 -15.54
C PHE A 21 3.05 10.51 -16.77
N THR A 22 1.99 9.71 -16.60
CA THR A 22 1.32 9.03 -17.71
C THR A 22 0.68 10.04 -18.68
N VAL A 23 0.01 11.07 -18.16
CA VAL A 23 -0.58 12.15 -18.97
C VAL A 23 0.51 12.97 -19.65
N LEU A 24 1.60 13.30 -18.94
CA LEU A 24 2.72 14.05 -19.50
C LEU A 24 3.36 13.32 -20.68
N VAL A 25 3.53 12.00 -20.55
CA VAL A 25 4.02 11.11 -21.60
C VAL A 25 3.05 11.01 -22.77
N ALA A 26 1.74 10.96 -22.50
CA ALA A 26 0.73 10.92 -23.56
C ALA A 26 0.67 12.24 -24.35
N LEU A 27 0.91 13.38 -23.70
CA LEU A 27 0.95 14.70 -24.34
C LEU A 27 2.25 14.95 -25.12
N HIS A 28 3.36 14.31 -24.73
CA HIS A 28 4.65 14.42 -25.39
C HIS A 28 5.13 13.04 -25.86
N PRO A 29 4.53 12.52 -26.95
CA PRO A 29 5.00 11.28 -27.55
C PRO A 29 6.42 11.48 -28.08
N CYS A 30 7.39 10.90 -27.38
CA CYS A 30 8.80 10.88 -27.80
C CYS A 30 9.13 9.51 -28.38
N ASN A 31 9.57 9.50 -29.63
CA ASN A 31 10.23 8.33 -30.21
C ASN A 31 11.72 8.40 -29.84
N TYR A 32 12.15 7.49 -28.96
CA TYR A 32 13.53 7.43 -28.51
C TYR A 32 14.17 6.16 -29.03
N ASN A 33 15.19 6.31 -29.89
CA ASN A 33 16.00 5.21 -30.41
C ASN A 33 15.17 4.13 -31.16
N GLY A 34 14.12 4.54 -31.88
CA GLY A 34 13.22 3.65 -32.62
C GLY A 34 12.18 2.93 -31.77
N ILE A 35 12.18 3.16 -30.45
CA ILE A 35 11.15 2.67 -29.54
C ILE A 35 10.10 3.76 -29.41
N ASP A 36 8.89 3.44 -29.87
CA ASP A 36 7.75 4.33 -29.83
C ASP A 36 6.80 4.02 -28.66
N GLY A 37 5.86 4.93 -28.42
CA GLY A 37 4.85 4.79 -27.36
C GLY A 37 5.39 5.03 -25.94
N MET A 38 4.65 4.55 -24.93
CA MET A 38 4.87 4.94 -23.53
C MET A 38 6.29 4.62 -23.03
N LYS A 39 6.86 3.48 -23.41
CA LYS A 39 8.23 3.09 -23.02
C LYS A 39 9.29 3.96 -23.69
N GLY A 40 9.10 4.32 -24.95
CA GLY A 40 9.97 5.21 -25.71
C GLY A 40 9.97 6.62 -25.13
N ALA A 41 8.78 7.14 -24.82
CA ALA A 41 8.61 8.45 -24.23
C ALA A 41 9.17 8.54 -22.79
N LEU A 42 8.99 7.50 -21.96
CA LEU A 42 9.60 7.46 -20.62
C LEU A 42 11.14 7.44 -20.68
N LEU A 43 11.73 6.76 -21.67
CA LEU A 43 13.18 6.78 -21.88
C LEU A 43 13.65 8.13 -22.43
N GLY A 44 12.95 8.65 -23.44
CA GLY A 44 13.35 9.88 -24.14
C GLY A 44 13.25 11.13 -23.29
N MET A 45 12.30 11.19 -22.36
CA MET A 45 12.20 12.30 -21.40
C MET A 45 13.03 12.10 -20.12
N GLY A 46 13.74 10.98 -19.95
CA GLY A 46 14.54 10.70 -18.74
C GLY A 46 13.74 10.53 -17.44
N ILE A 47 12.41 10.48 -17.53
CA ILE A 47 11.46 10.38 -16.41
C ILE A 47 11.20 8.93 -15.94
N ARG A 48 11.92 7.97 -16.51
CA ARG A 48 11.81 6.54 -16.13
C ARG A 48 12.14 6.31 -14.66
N GLY A 49 13.17 6.98 -14.14
CA GLY A 49 13.58 6.92 -12.73
C GLY A 49 12.45 7.36 -11.79
N PRO A 50 11.98 8.62 -11.87
CA PRO A 50 10.91 9.10 -10.98
C PRO A 50 9.63 8.28 -11.11
N TYR A 51 9.26 7.82 -12.32
CA TYR A 51 8.08 6.96 -12.51
C TYR A 51 8.15 5.65 -11.70
N ILE A 52 9.33 5.00 -11.67
CA ILE A 52 9.55 3.78 -10.87
C ILE A 52 9.46 4.09 -9.37
N VAL A 53 10.02 5.22 -8.93
CA VAL A 53 9.97 5.64 -7.52
C VAL A 53 8.52 5.86 -7.08
N PHE A 54 7.68 6.50 -7.88
CA PHE A 54 6.26 6.68 -7.56
C PHE A 54 5.50 5.35 -7.46
N TRP A 55 5.80 4.38 -8.33
CA TRP A 55 5.25 3.03 -8.23
C TRP A 55 5.67 2.33 -6.94
N LEU A 56 6.97 2.40 -6.57
CA LEU A 56 7.47 1.83 -5.32
C LEU A 56 6.82 2.49 -4.10
N LEU A 57 6.66 3.81 -4.12
CA LEU A 57 6.00 4.57 -3.06
C LEU A 57 4.53 4.14 -2.89
N SER A 58 3.83 3.94 -4.02
CA SER A 58 2.46 3.46 -4.03
C SER A 58 2.35 2.05 -3.46
N ILE A 59 3.23 1.12 -3.87
CA ILE A 59 3.26 -0.26 -3.34
C ILE A 59 3.56 -0.25 -1.84
N LEU A 60 4.51 0.59 -1.39
CA LEU A 60 4.87 0.68 0.01
C LEU A 60 3.73 1.25 0.86
N GLY A 61 3.02 2.26 0.37
CA GLY A 61 1.81 2.80 1.01
C GLY A 61 0.71 1.75 1.14
N LEU A 62 0.50 0.93 0.09
CA LEU A 62 -0.44 -0.20 0.11
C LEU A 62 -0.02 -1.24 1.16
N LEU A 63 1.27 -1.59 1.21
CA LEU A 63 1.81 -2.57 2.15
C LEU A 63 1.55 -2.13 3.60
N ILE A 64 1.78 -0.86 3.91
CA ILE A 64 1.52 -0.29 5.24
C ILE A 64 0.04 -0.41 5.62
N CYS A 65 -0.88 -0.12 4.68
CA CYS A 65 -2.31 -0.30 4.90
C CYS A 65 -2.68 -1.76 5.20
N ILE A 66 -2.15 -2.72 4.42
CA ILE A 66 -2.41 -4.15 4.62
C ILE A 66 -1.85 -4.62 5.97
N PHE A 67 -0.64 -4.17 6.33
CA PHE A 67 -0.01 -4.53 7.60
C PHE A 67 -0.78 -4.00 8.81
N ASP A 68 -1.32 -2.78 8.76
CA ASP A 68 -2.14 -2.22 9.86
C ASP A 68 -3.41 -3.06 10.05
N ILE A 69 -4.12 -3.37 8.96
CA ILE A 69 -5.33 -4.22 8.99
C ILE A 69 -5.01 -5.63 9.52
N CYS A 70 -3.93 -6.25 9.04
CA CYS A 70 -3.55 -7.59 9.45
C CYS A 70 -3.15 -7.64 10.92
N SER A 71 -2.43 -6.62 11.41
CA SER A 71 -2.05 -6.50 12.82
C SER A 71 -3.26 -6.31 13.73
N ASP A 72 -4.22 -5.47 13.33
CA ASP A 72 -5.46 -5.28 14.08
C ASP A 72 -6.28 -6.58 14.14
N LYS A 73 -6.35 -7.32 13.03
CA LYS A 73 -7.04 -8.61 12.97
C LYS A 73 -6.38 -9.66 13.88
N LEU A 74 -5.05 -9.69 13.95
CA LEU A 74 -4.29 -10.59 14.83
C LEU A 74 -4.52 -10.25 16.32
N LYS A 75 -4.52 -8.96 16.67
CA LYS A 75 -4.84 -8.52 18.04
C LYS A 75 -6.22 -8.98 18.48
N HIS A 76 -7.22 -8.84 17.61
CA HIS A 76 -8.58 -9.25 17.93
C HIS A 76 -8.68 -10.76 18.18
N LEU A 77 -7.96 -11.57 17.40
CA LEU A 77 -7.90 -13.02 17.59
C LEU A 77 -7.27 -13.39 18.95
N ILE A 78 -6.14 -12.78 19.31
CA ILE A 78 -5.48 -13.06 20.59
C ILE A 78 -6.37 -12.66 21.79
N VAL A 79 -7.02 -11.50 21.74
CA VAL A 79 -7.93 -11.05 22.81
C VAL A 79 -9.13 -11.99 22.94
N SER A 80 -9.71 -12.45 21.81
CA SER A 80 -10.83 -13.39 21.85
C SER A 80 -10.46 -14.74 22.46
N GLN A 81 -9.22 -15.21 22.27
CA GLN A 81 -8.73 -16.44 22.88
C GLN A 81 -8.47 -16.29 24.38
N PHE A 82 -7.99 -15.11 24.82
CA PHE A 82 -7.74 -14.85 26.24
C PHE A 82 -9.04 -14.72 27.05
N SER A 83 -10.02 -13.97 26.53
CA SER A 83 -11.32 -13.81 27.20
C SER A 83 -12.05 -15.14 27.41
N GLN A 84 -11.95 -16.06 26.43
CA GLN A 84 -12.60 -17.36 26.53
C GLN A 84 -11.92 -18.31 27.53
N ASN A 85 -10.62 -18.13 27.77
CA ASN A 85 -9.87 -18.95 28.73
C ASN A 85 -10.17 -18.53 30.19
N ASP A 86 -10.36 -17.23 30.44
CA ASP A 86 -10.73 -16.71 31.76
C ASP A 86 -12.14 -17.18 32.18
N ASP A 87 -13.13 -17.10 31.29
CA ASP A 87 -14.52 -17.52 31.58
C ASP A 87 -14.65 -19.03 31.85
N THR A 88 -13.81 -19.85 31.20
CA THR A 88 -13.82 -21.30 31.39
C THR A 88 -13.17 -21.69 32.73
N SER A 89 -12.17 -20.94 33.20
CA SER A 89 -11.49 -21.20 34.46
C SER A 89 -12.34 -20.88 35.70
N VAL A 90 -13.18 -19.84 35.63
CA VAL A 90 -14.09 -19.44 36.73
C VAL A 90 -15.22 -20.46 36.90
N ASN A 91 -15.77 -21.00 35.82
CA ASN A 91 -16.84 -22.00 35.90
C ASN A 91 -16.38 -23.35 36.49
N ILE A 92 -15.11 -23.75 36.28
CA ILE A 92 -14.57 -25.00 36.85
C ILE A 92 -14.31 -24.85 38.36
N SER A 93 -14.05 -23.63 38.85
CA SER A 93 -13.78 -23.38 40.27
C SER A 93 -15.03 -23.22 41.14
N SER A 94 -16.20 -22.96 40.55
CA SER A 94 -17.44 -22.72 41.31
C SER A 94 -18.31 -23.97 41.50
N ASP A 95 -17.95 -25.09 40.87
CA ASP A 95 -18.70 -26.36 40.91
C ASP A 95 -18.03 -27.42 41.81
N LYS A 96 -17.19 -26.97 42.76
CA LYS A 96 -16.49 -27.82 43.74
C LYS A 96 -16.66 -27.29 45.15
#